data_AF-A0A3P6UNL6-F1
#
_entry.id   AF-A0A3P6UNL6-F1
#
_cell.length_a   1.000
_cell.length_b   1.000
_cell.length_c   1.000
_cell.angle_alpha   90.00
_cell.angle_beta   90.00
_cell.angle_gamma   90.00
#
_symmetry.space_group_name_H-M   'P 1'
#
loop_
_entity.id
_entity.type
_entity.pdbx_description
1 polymer ?
#
loop_
_entity_poly.entity_id
_entity_poly.type
_entity_poly.pdbx_seq_one_letter_code
_entity_poly.pdbx_strand_id
1 'polypeptide(L)'
;MQPHLLLMLITVLITNLLAFTELGFDAATNDCSVEQNGKTVCQCCKIACWYDTANAATNSLGHIPGKNGEREALDTLQLIRLCVLLRCRSICPEIPRGLLNLTV
;
A
#
# COMPACT_ATOMS: atom_id res chain seq x y z
N MET A 1 25.26 34.33 -10.05
CA MET A 1 24.48 33.08 -10.05
C MET A 1 23.58 33.11 -11.27
N GLN A 2 23.81 32.20 -12.23
CA GLN A 2 23.26 32.28 -13.59
C GLN A 2 21.82 31.71 -13.59
N PRO A 3 20.80 32.47 -13.99
CA PRO A 3 19.38 32.08 -13.84
C PRO A 3 19.03 30.79 -14.60
N HIS A 4 19.78 30.48 -15.66
CA HIS A 4 19.65 29.24 -16.42
C HIS A 4 20.04 27.98 -15.63
N LEU A 5 21.03 28.07 -14.74
CA LEU A 5 21.46 26.92 -13.93
C LEU A 5 20.39 26.54 -12.91
N LEU A 6 19.71 27.55 -12.34
CA LEU A 6 18.61 27.34 -11.40
C LEU A 6 17.41 26.67 -12.09
N LEU A 7 17.08 27.10 -13.32
CA LEU A 7 15.98 26.53 -14.09
C LEU A 7 16.23 25.05 -14.40
N MET A 8 17.46 24.68 -14.75
CA MET A 8 17.84 23.28 -15.04
C MET A 8 17.78 22.38 -13.79
N LEU A 9 18.11 22.91 -12.61
CA LEU A 9 18.00 22.14 -11.37
C LEU A 9 16.54 21.91 -10.97
N ILE A 10 15.69 22.93 -11.16
CA ILE A 10 14.25 22.85 -10.86
C ILE A 10 13.56 21.85 -11.78
N THR A 11 13.86 21.86 -13.08
CA THR A 11 13.25 20.91 -14.03
C THR A 11 13.60 19.47 -13.71
N VAL A 12 14.88 19.18 -13.40
CA VAL A 12 15.35 17.85 -13.00
C VAL A 12 14.66 17.38 -11.72
N LEU A 13 14.49 18.26 -10.74
CA LEU A 13 13.82 17.94 -9.47
C LEU A 13 12.34 17.58 -9.70
N ILE A 14 11.63 18.37 -10.53
CA ILE A 14 10.21 18.14 -10.83
C ILE A 14 10.01 16.85 -11.61
N THR A 15 10.85 16.55 -12.60
CA THR A 15 10.76 15.29 -13.37
C THR A 15 11.01 14.05 -12.50
N ASN A 16 11.95 14.13 -11.54
CA ASN A 16 12.15 13.04 -10.59
C ASN A 16 10.95 12.90 -9.65
N LEU A 17 10.39 14.01 -9.16
CA LEU A 17 9.23 13.98 -8.26
C LEU A 17 7.99 13.37 -8.92
N LEU A 18 7.74 13.67 -10.20
CA LEU A 18 6.65 13.11 -11.00
C LEU A 18 6.83 11.61 -11.30
N ALA A 19 8.05 11.08 -11.25
CA ALA A 19 8.28 9.63 -11.39
C ALA A 19 7.79 8.85 -10.16
N PHE A 20 7.71 9.48 -8.98
CA PHE A 20 7.24 8.82 -7.74
C PHE A 20 5.71 8.89 -7.56
N THR A 21 4.98 9.66 -8.36
CA THR A 21 3.52 9.70 -8.29
C THR A 21 2.85 8.45 -8.85
N GLU A 22 3.60 7.59 -9.55
CA GLU A 22 3.14 6.25 -9.96
C GLU A 22 3.49 5.17 -8.92
N LEU A 23 3.21 5.43 -7.65
CA LEU A 23 2.85 4.30 -6.78
C LEU A 23 1.52 3.79 -7.32
N GLY A 24 1.61 2.91 -8.33
CA GLY A 24 0.52 2.27 -9.06
C GLY A 24 -0.33 1.45 -8.12
N PHE A 25 -1.10 2.14 -7.31
CA PHE A 25 -2.05 1.58 -6.39
C PHE A 25 -3.38 1.57 -7.12
N ASP A 26 -3.47 0.70 -8.13
CA ASP A 26 -4.66 0.58 -8.98
C ASP A 26 -5.89 0.46 -8.09
N ALA A 27 -6.69 1.51 -8.07
CA ALA A 27 -7.79 1.67 -7.14
C ALA A 27 -8.97 0.72 -7.42
N ALA A 28 -8.87 -0.18 -8.40
CA ALA A 28 -9.99 -1.01 -8.82
C ALA A 28 -9.56 -2.36 -9.43
N THR A 29 -9.17 -3.31 -8.59
CA THR A 29 -9.47 -4.72 -8.83
C THR A 29 -10.58 -5.13 -7.85
N ASN A 30 -11.81 -5.14 -8.36
CA ASN A 30 -12.96 -5.76 -7.70
C ASN A 30 -12.83 -7.28 -7.85
N ASP A 31 -11.86 -7.92 -7.19
CA ASP A 31 -11.80 -9.38 -7.22
C ASP A 31 -11.97 -9.98 -5.84
N CYS A 32 -13.22 -9.95 -5.42
CA CYS A 32 -13.76 -10.88 -4.44
C CYS A 32 -14.62 -11.87 -5.21
N SER A 33 -14.00 -12.90 -5.80
CA SER A 33 -14.70 -13.82 -6.71
C SER A 33 -15.61 -14.82 -5.96
N VAL A 34 -16.91 -14.69 -6.27
CA VAL A 34 -18.09 -15.59 -6.27
C VAL A 34 -18.45 -16.46 -5.04
N GLU A 35 -17.55 -16.82 -4.12
CA GLU A 35 -17.93 -17.60 -2.93
C GLU A 35 -18.12 -16.73 -1.68
N GLN A 36 -18.82 -15.60 -1.87
CA GLN A 36 -19.06 -14.60 -0.84
C GLN A 36 -20.20 -14.98 0.12
N ASN A 37 -20.05 -16.11 0.83
CA ASN A 37 -20.80 -16.31 2.06
C ASN A 37 -20.20 -15.40 3.16
N GLY A 38 -20.66 -14.15 3.22
CA GLY A 38 -20.57 -13.30 4.43
C GLY A 38 -19.39 -12.33 4.57
N LYS A 39 -18.59 -12.05 3.53
CA LYS A 39 -17.49 -11.06 3.61
C LYS A 39 -17.92 -9.67 3.13
N THR A 40 -17.63 -8.63 3.92
CA THR A 40 -17.95 -7.23 3.58
C THR A 40 -17.00 -6.65 2.52
N VAL A 41 -17.43 -5.64 1.76
CA VAL A 41 -16.60 -4.93 0.76
C VAL A 41 -15.27 -4.44 1.34
N CYS A 42 -15.29 -3.94 2.58
CA CYS A 42 -14.07 -3.54 3.31
C CYS A 42 -13.09 -4.72 3.51
N GLN A 43 -13.60 -5.88 3.90
CA GLN A 43 -12.77 -7.07 4.12
C GLN A 43 -12.10 -7.53 2.82
N CYS A 44 -12.85 -7.52 1.72
CA CYS A 44 -12.31 -7.83 0.39
C CYS A 44 -11.16 -6.90 0.01
N CYS A 45 -11.31 -5.59 0.22
CA CYS A 45 -10.26 -4.64 -0.08
C CYS A 45 -8.99 -4.87 0.75
N LYS A 46 -9.15 -5.18 2.05
CA LYS A 46 -7.99 -5.52 2.91
C LYS A 46 -7.27 -6.77 2.45
N ILE A 47 -8.01 -7.80 2.01
CA ILE A 47 -7.44 -9.05 1.50
C ILE A 47 -6.69 -8.79 0.18
N ALA A 48 -7.30 -8.06 -0.75
CA ALA A 48 -6.62 -7.67 -2.00
C ALA A 48 -5.33 -6.91 -1.70
N CYS A 49 -5.40 -5.94 -0.78
CA CYS A 49 -4.23 -5.19 -0.32
C CYS A 49 -3.08 -6.06 0.18
N TRP A 50 -3.43 -7.05 1.01
CA TRP A 50 -2.45 -8.01 1.50
C TRP A 50 -1.85 -8.83 0.35
N TYR A 51 -2.71 -9.38 -0.52
CA TYR A 51 -2.30 -10.31 -1.57
C TYR A 51 -1.42 -9.64 -2.62
N ASP A 52 -1.86 -8.50 -3.15
CA ASP A 52 -1.15 -7.77 -4.20
C ASP A 52 0.24 -7.33 -3.70
N THR A 53 0.31 -6.77 -2.49
CA THR A 53 1.57 -6.29 -1.91
C THR A 53 2.50 -7.44 -1.55
N ALA A 54 1.98 -8.52 -0.95
CA ALA A 54 2.79 -9.68 -0.58
C ALA A 54 3.33 -10.42 -1.82
N ASN A 55 2.52 -10.50 -2.87
CA ASN A 55 2.93 -11.07 -4.16
C ASN A 55 4.01 -10.20 -4.82
N ALA A 56 3.81 -8.88 -4.87
CA ALA A 56 4.82 -7.94 -5.39
C ALA A 56 6.14 -8.02 -4.62
N ALA A 57 6.09 -8.06 -3.29
CA ALA A 57 7.26 -8.21 -2.43
C ALA A 57 7.94 -9.56 -2.66
N THR A 58 7.17 -10.65 -2.75
CA THR A 58 7.72 -11.99 -3.03
C THR A 58 8.45 -12.03 -4.37
N ASN A 59 7.86 -11.45 -5.41
CA ASN A 59 8.47 -11.35 -6.74
C ASN A 59 9.74 -10.50 -6.72
N SER A 60 9.73 -9.38 -5.99
CA SER A 60 10.90 -8.49 -5.86
C SER A 60 12.03 -9.10 -5.04
N LEU A 61 11.72 -9.88 -4.00
CA LEU A 61 12.70 -10.46 -3.09
C LEU A 61 13.21 -11.82 -3.57
N GLY A 62 12.42 -12.55 -4.35
CA GLY A 62 12.67 -13.96 -4.70
C GLY A 62 12.30 -14.95 -3.60
N HIS A 63 11.70 -14.48 -2.51
CA HIS A 63 11.20 -15.29 -1.40
C HIS A 63 10.07 -14.58 -0.65
N ILE A 64 9.37 -15.32 0.20
CA ILE A 64 8.29 -14.78 1.02
C ILE A 64 8.86 -13.78 2.05
N PRO A 65 8.33 -12.55 2.14
CA PRO A 65 8.79 -11.54 3.09
C PRO A 65 8.89 -12.06 4.53
N GLY A 66 10.01 -11.76 5.19
CA GLY A 66 10.32 -12.19 6.55
C GLY A 66 11.27 -13.39 6.62
N LYS A 67 11.53 -14.06 5.48
CA LYS A 67 12.49 -15.18 5.44
C LYS A 67 13.90 -14.75 5.85
N ASN A 68 14.33 -13.56 5.44
CA ASN A 68 15.68 -13.05 5.74
C ASN A 68 15.73 -12.15 6.99
N GLY A 69 14.63 -12.00 7.71
CA GLY A 69 14.59 -11.29 8.98
C GLY A 69 13.28 -10.55 9.24
N GLU A 70 13.04 -10.24 10.52
CA GLU A 70 11.82 -9.55 10.97
C GLU A 70 11.64 -8.19 10.30
N ARG A 71 12.74 -7.48 10.03
CA ARG A 71 12.66 -6.14 9.43
C ARG A 71 12.01 -6.16 8.04
N GLU A 72 12.32 -7.16 7.23
CA GLU A 72 11.74 -7.36 5.89
C GLU A 72 10.21 -7.59 5.98
N ALA A 73 9.77 -8.36 6.98
CA ALA A 73 8.35 -8.55 7.24
C ALA A 73 7.68 -7.24 7.67
N LEU A 74 8.30 -6.47 8.58
CA LEU A 74 7.76 -5.20 9.05
C LEU A 74 7.65 -4.16 7.92
N ASP A 75 8.67 -4.05 7.08
CA ASP A 75 8.66 -3.12 5.95
C ASP A 75 7.54 -3.50 4.95
N THR A 76 7.34 -4.79 4.69
CA THR A 76 6.21 -5.27 3.86
C THR A 76 4.86 -5.00 4.50
N LEU A 77 4.72 -5.22 5.81
CA LEU A 77 3.49 -4.91 6.56
C LEU A 77 3.17 -3.41 6.55
N GLN A 78 4.18 -2.54 6.52
CA GLN A 78 3.98 -1.10 6.37
C GLN A 78 3.41 -0.76 5.00
N LEU A 79 3.88 -1.39 3.92
CA LEU A 79 3.33 -1.23 2.59
C LEU A 79 1.86 -1.71 2.51
N ILE A 80 1.55 -2.88 3.10
CA ILE A 80 0.16 -3.38 3.19
C ILE A 80 -0.73 -2.41 3.96
N ARG A 81 -0.23 -1.79 5.04
CA ARG A 81 -1.00 -0.78 5.78
C ARG A 81 -1.26 0.46 4.94
N LEU A 82 -0.25 0.94 4.20
CA LEU A 82 -0.39 2.09 3.32
C LEU A 82 -1.41 1.83 2.22
N CYS A 83 -1.35 0.66 1.60
CA CYS A 83 -2.35 0.14 0.67
C CYS A 83 -3.78 0.27 1.21
N VAL A 84 -4.04 -0.26 2.42
CA VAL A 84 -5.37 -0.24 3.03
C VAL A 84 -5.83 1.19 3.30
N LEU A 85 -4.92 2.06 3.77
CA LEU A 85 -5.22 3.46 4.05
C LEU A 85 -5.52 4.28 2.79
N LEU A 86 -4.90 3.95 1.65
CA LEU A 86 -5.10 4.69 0.41
C LEU A 86 -6.32 4.16 -0.38
N ARG A 87 -6.48 2.84 -0.49
CA ARG A 87 -7.52 2.24 -1.35
C ARG A 87 -8.79 1.86 -0.60
N CYS A 88 -8.69 1.44 0.65
CA CYS A 88 -9.85 0.93 1.38
C CYS A 88 -10.54 2.00 2.24
N ARG A 89 -9.99 3.23 2.33
CA ARG A 89 -10.50 4.26 3.25
C ARG A 89 -11.95 4.65 3.04
N SER A 90 -12.41 4.73 1.79
CA SER A 90 -13.79 5.11 1.46
C SER A 90 -14.82 4.01 1.74
N ILE A 91 -14.37 2.75 1.87
CA ILE A 91 -15.24 1.56 2.01
C ILE A 91 -15.11 0.88 3.36
N CYS A 92 -14.03 1.14 4.09
CA CYS A 92 -13.82 0.65 5.44
C CYS A 92 -14.20 1.74 6.45
N PRO A 93 -15.02 1.44 7.46
CA PRO A 93 -15.23 2.36 8.56
C PRO A 93 -13.88 2.66 9.22
N GLU A 94 -13.58 3.93 9.49
CA GLU A 94 -12.48 4.32 10.37
C GLU A 94 -12.82 3.75 11.75
N ILE A 95 -12.23 2.60 12.12
CA ILE A 95 -12.40 2.06 13.47
C ILE A 95 -11.53 2.93 14.38
N PRO A 96 -12.11 3.77 15.26
CA PRO A 96 -11.32 4.48 16.25
C PRO A 96 -10.61 3.44 17.10
N ARG A 97 -9.26 3.50 17.14
CA ARG A 97 -8.41 2.57 17.91
C ARG A 97 -8.77 2.49 19.40
N GLY A 98 -9.60 3.42 19.91
CA GLY A 98 -10.13 3.42 21.27
C GLY A 98 -11.21 2.38 21.58
N LEU A 99 -11.77 1.67 20.58
CA LEU A 99 -12.81 0.64 20.80
C LEU A 99 -12.24 -0.79 20.98
N LEU A 100 -10.92 -0.95 20.89
CA LEU A 100 -10.19 -2.19 21.18
C LEU A 100 -9.59 -2.22 22.61
N ASN A 101 -10.08 -1.38 23.52
CA ASN A 101 -9.87 -1.54 24.96
C ASN A 101 -11.07 -2.27 25.58
N LEU A 102 -11.36 -3.48 25.11
CA LEU A 102 -12.20 -4.42 25.85
C LEU A 102 -11.35 -5.57 26.36
N THR A 103 -10.95 -5.42 27.62
CA THR A 103 -10.75 -6.47 28.63
C THR A 103 -9.90 -7.68 28.23
N VAL A 104 -8.65 -7.67 28.69
CA VAL A 104 -8.01 -8.82 29.35
C VAL A 104 -7.51 -8.37 30.71
#